data_AF-A0A9P6AVZ9-F1
#
_entry.id   AF-A0A9P6AVZ9-F1
#
_cell.length_a   1.000
_cell.length_b   1.000
_cell.length_c   1.000
_cell.angle_alpha   90.00
_cell.angle_beta   90.00
_cell.angle_gamma   90.00
#
_symmetry.space_group_name_H-M   'P 1'
#
loop_
_entity.id
_entity.type
_entity.pdbx_description
1 polymer ?
#
loop_
_entity_poly.entity_id
_entity_poly.type
_entity_poly.pdbx_seq_one_letter_code
_entity_poly.pdbx_strand_id
1 'polypeptide(L)'
;MFRVGCKGIQAEFKIVTLKPFLISRPTQDPMASAIETFETMLKEVVTSKRLSTSKMSSLSEHALKYMKMDTQLVSTLFLTHKALPSSNKVNSLYVFDALARAAKHQVTKRKLTLPTEPDKGNPVTFLLKMEGVLDGLFKDLLAVTDVPEMKEKMKKVLDIWSKAGTFSTDVLTRLSDLAKESEQDQVANRAQTSVTDPRRPTKSPVNGTVDSSTPPIAPPTGASASLPTGVACTP
;
A
#
# COMPACT_ATOMS: atom_id res chain seq x y z
N MET A 1 -13.36 -28.05 58.56
CA MET A 1 -12.07 -27.36 58.79
C MET A 1 -11.17 -27.58 57.59
N PHE A 2 -11.10 -26.63 56.64
CA PHE A 2 -9.95 -26.47 55.75
C PHE A 2 -9.82 -24.98 55.43
N ARG A 3 -8.71 -24.40 55.88
CA ARG A 3 -8.39 -22.98 55.88
C ARG A 3 -7.56 -22.71 54.63
N VAL A 4 -8.11 -22.03 53.63
CA VAL A 4 -7.36 -21.61 52.44
C VAL A 4 -6.52 -20.39 52.82
N GLY A 5 -5.21 -20.61 52.94
CA GLY A 5 -4.23 -19.55 53.22
C GLY A 5 -3.73 -18.91 51.94
N CYS A 6 -4.14 -17.68 51.67
CA CYS A 6 -3.48 -16.81 50.71
C CYS A 6 -2.18 -16.29 51.33
N LYS A 7 -1.03 -16.80 50.87
CA LYS A 7 0.29 -16.22 51.13
C LYS A 7 0.71 -15.43 49.90
N GLY A 8 0.78 -14.11 50.07
CA GLY A 8 1.29 -13.18 49.10
C GLY A 8 2.77 -13.40 48.81
N ILE A 9 3.13 -13.31 47.53
CA ILE A 9 4.50 -13.23 47.07
C ILE A 9 4.69 -11.79 46.59
N GLN A 10 5.30 -10.99 47.47
CA GLN A 10 5.92 -9.71 47.16
C GLN A 10 7.21 -10.01 46.40
N ALA A 11 7.24 -9.72 45.10
CA ALA A 11 8.48 -9.73 44.31
C ALA A 11 9.15 -8.37 44.45
N GLU A 12 10.20 -8.32 45.26
CA GLU A 12 11.11 -7.20 45.43
C GLU A 12 11.85 -6.90 44.10
N PHE A 13 11.59 -5.73 43.51
CA PHE A 13 12.38 -5.20 42.40
C PHE A 13 13.68 -4.60 42.95
N LYS A 14 14.74 -5.42 43.05
CA LYS A 14 16.09 -4.91 43.27
C LYS A 14 16.58 -4.23 41.99
N ILE A 15 16.57 -2.90 42.02
CA ILE A 15 17.21 -2.04 41.03
C ILE A 15 18.70 -2.33 41.06
N VAL A 16 19.19 -3.09 40.08
CA VAL A 16 20.63 -3.22 39.83
C VAL A 16 21.11 -1.91 39.22
N THR A 17 21.83 -1.14 40.03
CA THR A 17 22.61 0.02 39.59
C THR A 17 23.65 -0.44 38.56
N LEU A 18 23.29 -0.32 37.28
CA LEU A 18 24.21 -0.50 36.17
C LEU A 18 25.13 0.72 36.10
N LYS A 19 26.44 0.44 36.23
CA LYS A 19 27.54 1.37 35.96
C LYS A 19 27.38 1.98 34.56
N PRO A 20 27.74 3.25 34.35
CA PRO A 20 27.76 3.85 33.02
C PRO A 20 28.80 3.13 32.17
N PHE A 21 28.33 2.22 31.33
CA PHE A 21 29.11 1.60 30.28
C PHE A 21 29.50 2.71 29.32
N LEU A 22 30.79 2.95 29.18
CA LEU A 22 31.39 3.85 28.21
C LEU A 22 30.85 3.52 26.82
N ILE A 23 29.88 4.30 26.34
CA ILE A 23 29.50 4.29 24.93
C ILE A 23 30.63 4.99 24.20
N SER A 24 31.62 4.20 23.77
CA SER A 24 32.47 4.54 22.65
C SER A 24 31.56 5.00 21.52
N ARG A 25 31.75 6.23 21.06
CA ARG A 25 31.09 6.76 19.86
C ARG A 25 31.23 5.71 18.75
N PRO A 26 30.14 5.22 18.16
CA PRO A 26 30.28 4.45 16.94
C PRO A 26 30.86 5.40 15.89
N THR A 27 31.89 4.96 15.21
CA THR A 27 32.24 5.45 13.88
C THR A 27 30.94 5.51 13.07
N GLN A 28 30.44 6.72 12.86
CA GLN A 28 29.29 6.95 12.01
C GLN A 28 29.73 6.61 10.60
N ASP A 29 29.47 5.37 10.17
CA ASP A 29 29.71 4.96 8.80
C ASP A 29 28.90 5.92 7.91
N PRO A 30 29.54 6.63 6.96
CA PRO A 30 28.89 7.68 6.17
C PRO A 30 27.68 7.14 5.38
N MET A 31 27.61 5.82 5.19
CA MET A 31 26.55 5.12 4.48
C MET A 31 25.29 4.90 5.32
N ALA A 32 25.40 4.67 6.64
CA ALA A 32 24.24 4.47 7.50
C ALA A 32 23.43 5.76 7.66
N SER A 33 24.13 6.88 7.89
CA SER A 33 23.54 8.22 7.96
C SER A 33 22.87 8.63 6.64
N ALA A 34 23.36 8.14 5.49
CA ALA A 34 22.73 8.38 4.21
C ALA A 34 21.35 7.71 4.07
N ILE A 35 21.18 6.51 4.63
CA ILE A 35 19.89 5.79 4.62
C ILE A 35 18.90 6.44 5.58
N GLU A 36 19.34 6.87 6.76
CA GLU A 36 18.49 7.63 7.71
C GLU A 36 18.03 8.97 7.11
N THR A 37 18.92 9.66 6.40
CA THR A 37 18.58 10.89 5.67
C THR A 37 17.56 10.60 4.56
N PHE A 38 17.74 9.51 3.82
CA PHE A 38 16.79 9.06 2.81
C PHE A 38 15.40 8.77 3.41
N GLU A 39 15.36 8.05 4.52
CA GLU A 39 14.11 7.72 5.23
C GLU A 39 13.40 8.98 5.73
N THR A 40 14.15 9.93 6.28
CA THR A 40 13.61 11.21 6.76
C THR A 40 12.98 12.00 5.62
N MET A 41 13.72 12.14 4.51
CA MET A 41 13.20 12.81 3.31
C MET A 41 12.00 12.08 2.71
N LEU A 42 12.02 10.74 2.68
CA LEU A 42 10.91 9.92 2.21
C LEU A 42 9.66 10.17 3.05
N LYS A 43 9.78 10.09 4.39
CA LYS A 43 8.71 10.35 5.35
C LYS A 43 8.13 11.75 5.16
N GLU A 44 8.98 12.77 5.00
CA GLU A 44 8.51 14.12 4.72
C GLU A 44 7.70 14.21 3.43
N VAL A 45 8.17 13.58 2.34
CA VAL A 45 7.48 13.62 1.04
C VAL A 45 6.12 12.93 1.11
N VAL A 46 6.05 11.74 1.71
CA VAL A 46 4.83 10.94 1.73
C VAL A 46 3.78 11.45 2.73
N THR A 47 4.20 12.05 3.84
CA THR A 47 3.29 12.63 4.85
C THR A 47 2.85 14.05 4.53
N SER A 48 3.49 14.70 3.56
CA SER A 48 3.09 16.02 3.11
C SER A 48 1.68 16.01 2.51
N LYS A 49 0.88 17.01 2.85
CA LYS A 49 -0.47 17.21 2.28
C LYS A 49 -0.47 17.32 0.75
N ARG A 50 0.63 17.82 0.18
CA ARG A 50 0.85 17.92 -1.27
C ARG A 50 2.25 17.43 -1.61
N LEU A 51 2.36 16.63 -2.67
CA LEU A 51 3.65 16.22 -3.21
C LEU A 51 4.39 17.43 -3.76
N SER A 52 5.52 17.76 -3.14
CA SER A 52 6.43 18.79 -3.64
C SER A 52 7.36 18.19 -4.68
N THR A 53 7.35 18.75 -5.89
CA THR A 53 8.25 18.37 -6.98
C THR A 53 9.72 18.54 -6.60
N SER A 54 10.05 19.62 -5.88
CA SER A 54 11.40 19.88 -5.40
C SER A 54 11.86 18.80 -4.42
N LYS A 55 11.05 18.47 -3.39
CA LYS A 55 11.41 17.42 -2.44
C LYS A 55 11.54 16.05 -3.10
N MET A 56 10.68 15.75 -4.08
CA MET A 56 10.74 14.52 -4.87
C MET A 56 12.02 14.43 -5.71
N SER A 57 12.46 15.53 -6.32
CA SER A 57 13.73 15.58 -7.06
C SER A 57 14.91 15.34 -6.13
N SER A 58 14.98 16.04 -5.00
CA SER A 58 16.03 15.84 -4.00
C SER A 58 16.06 14.40 -3.47
N LEU A 59 14.88 13.80 -3.22
CA LEU A 59 14.76 12.39 -2.83
C LEU A 59 15.30 11.45 -3.90
N SER A 60 14.97 11.72 -5.16
CA SER A 60 15.44 10.91 -6.29
C SER A 60 16.94 11.03 -6.48
N GLU A 61 17.49 12.23 -6.44
CA GLU A 61 18.92 12.50 -6.54
C GLU A 61 19.71 11.81 -5.42
N HIS A 62 19.21 11.89 -4.18
CA HIS A 62 19.81 11.20 -3.04
C HIS A 62 19.79 9.69 -3.21
N ALA A 63 18.65 9.11 -3.63
CA ALA A 63 18.56 7.67 -3.92
C ALA A 63 19.55 7.25 -5.02
N LEU A 64 19.64 8.00 -6.12
CA LEU A 64 20.53 7.73 -7.24
C LEU A 64 22.02 7.77 -6.84
N LYS A 65 22.39 8.59 -5.84
CA LYS A 65 23.76 8.67 -5.31
C LYS A 65 24.16 7.42 -4.52
N TYR A 66 23.21 6.77 -3.85
CA TYR A 66 23.45 5.63 -2.97
C TYR A 66 22.92 4.30 -3.51
N MET A 67 22.77 4.16 -4.84
CA MET A 67 22.32 2.93 -5.51
C MET A 67 23.18 1.68 -5.25
N LYS A 68 24.39 1.84 -4.69
CA LYS A 68 25.18 0.72 -4.18
C LYS A 68 24.49 -0.04 -3.05
N MET A 69 23.63 0.64 -2.29
CA MET A 69 22.84 0.10 -1.17
C MET A 69 21.37 -0.05 -1.59
N ASP A 70 21.12 -0.38 -2.85
CA ASP A 70 19.79 -0.55 -3.44
C ASP A 70 18.84 -1.38 -2.57
N THR A 71 19.33 -2.46 -1.98
CA THR A 71 18.57 -3.36 -1.11
C THR A 71 18.02 -2.62 0.11
N GLN A 72 18.85 -1.81 0.77
CA GLN A 72 18.43 -1.02 1.92
C GLN A 72 17.47 0.08 1.50
N LEU A 73 17.73 0.76 0.38
CA LEU A 73 16.84 1.80 -0.15
C LEU A 73 15.44 1.26 -0.48
N VAL A 74 15.35 0.14 -1.20
CA VAL A 74 14.08 -0.51 -1.55
C VAL A 74 13.36 -1.02 -0.31
N SER A 75 14.09 -1.63 0.64
CA SER A 75 13.53 -2.09 1.91
C SER A 75 12.94 -0.93 2.71
N THR A 76 13.68 0.16 2.92
CA THR A 76 13.21 1.35 3.62
C THR A 76 12.00 1.97 2.92
N LEU A 77 12.03 2.02 1.58
CA LEU A 77 10.93 2.55 0.78
C LEU A 77 9.64 1.74 0.97
N PHE A 78 9.74 0.41 0.90
CA PHE A 78 8.60 -0.49 1.07
C PHE A 78 8.10 -0.57 2.51
N LEU A 79 8.99 -0.60 3.50
CA LEU A 79 8.60 -0.59 4.92
C LEU A 79 7.90 0.71 5.29
N THR A 80 8.43 1.85 4.83
CA THR A 80 7.78 3.14 5.04
C THR A 80 6.41 3.15 4.38
N HIS A 81 6.28 2.64 3.16
CA HIS A 81 4.99 2.49 2.50
C HIS A 81 3.99 1.72 3.34
N LYS A 82 4.36 0.53 3.82
CA LYS A 82 3.48 -0.32 4.65
C LYS A 82 3.04 0.38 5.93
N ALA A 83 3.94 1.14 6.56
CA ALA A 83 3.64 1.88 7.79
C ALA A 83 2.75 3.12 7.58
N LEU A 84 2.52 3.58 6.34
CA LEU A 84 1.70 4.76 6.08
C LEU A 84 0.20 4.49 6.24
N PRO A 85 -0.57 5.50 6.68
CA PRO A 85 -2.02 5.44 6.61
C PRO A 85 -2.50 5.49 5.16
N SER A 86 -3.70 4.96 4.91
CA SER A 86 -4.37 4.90 3.61
C SER A 86 -4.38 6.23 2.85
N SER A 87 -4.54 7.37 3.54
CA SER A 87 -4.55 8.71 2.93
C SER A 87 -3.26 9.08 2.21
N ASN A 88 -2.12 8.51 2.64
CA ASN A 88 -0.78 8.86 2.15
C ASN A 88 -0.24 7.80 1.18
N LYS A 89 -1.00 6.73 0.95
CA LYS A 89 -0.63 5.63 0.04
C LYS A 89 -0.47 6.10 -1.39
N VAL A 90 -1.34 7.03 -1.84
CA VAL A 90 -1.25 7.66 -3.17
C VAL A 90 0.07 8.43 -3.31
N ASN A 91 0.46 9.18 -2.28
CA ASN A 91 1.74 9.91 -2.28
C ASN A 91 2.92 8.95 -2.42
N SER A 92 2.90 7.86 -1.67
CA SER A 92 3.95 6.85 -1.74
C SER A 92 4.02 6.19 -3.12
N LEU A 93 2.89 5.85 -3.75
CA LEU A 93 2.85 5.32 -5.11
C LEU A 93 3.58 6.24 -6.11
N TYR A 94 3.37 7.55 -6.02
CA TYR A 94 4.08 8.52 -6.87
C TYR A 94 5.58 8.61 -6.57
N VAL A 95 6.01 8.37 -5.33
CA VAL A 95 7.44 8.25 -5.00
C VAL A 95 8.06 7.03 -5.68
N PHE A 96 7.40 5.87 -5.63
CA PHE A 96 7.85 4.67 -6.34
C PHE A 96 7.98 4.95 -7.84
N ASP A 97 6.97 5.56 -8.45
CA ASP A 97 7.01 5.93 -9.87
C ASP A 97 8.19 6.85 -10.20
N ALA A 98 8.37 7.93 -9.44
CA ALA A 98 9.45 8.89 -9.67
C ALA A 98 10.83 8.23 -9.57
N LEU A 99 11.05 7.39 -8.55
CA LEU A 99 12.31 6.68 -8.35
C LEU A 99 12.57 5.64 -9.44
N ALA A 100 11.56 4.88 -9.84
CA ALA A 100 11.68 3.88 -10.90
C ALA A 100 12.07 4.56 -12.23
N ARG A 101 11.39 5.64 -12.59
CA ARG A 101 11.73 6.41 -13.81
C ARG A 101 13.11 7.06 -13.73
N ALA A 102 13.48 7.60 -12.56
CA ALA A 102 14.80 8.19 -12.35
C ALA A 102 15.93 7.14 -12.49
N ALA A 103 15.74 5.95 -11.92
CA ALA A 103 16.68 4.84 -12.05
C ALA A 103 16.77 4.36 -13.50
N LYS A 104 15.63 4.17 -14.19
CA LYS A 104 15.61 3.78 -15.60
C LYS A 104 16.33 4.80 -16.48
N HIS A 105 16.10 6.08 -16.24
CA HIS A 105 16.79 7.14 -16.96
C HIS A 105 18.31 7.07 -16.77
N GLN A 106 18.81 6.77 -15.56
CA GLN A 106 20.24 6.54 -15.33
C GLN A 106 20.76 5.31 -16.08
N VAL A 107 19.99 4.20 -16.11
CA VAL A 107 20.36 3.00 -16.88
C VAL A 107 20.52 3.31 -18.36
N THR A 108 19.54 3.98 -18.96
CA THR A 108 19.58 4.37 -20.38
C THR A 108 20.70 5.37 -20.66
N LYS A 109 20.85 6.39 -19.81
CA LYS A 109 21.87 7.45 -19.97
C LYS A 109 23.29 6.91 -19.89
N ARG A 110 23.56 5.99 -18.96
CA ARG A 110 24.89 5.41 -18.74
C ARG A 110 25.10 4.09 -19.48
N LYS A 111 24.11 3.63 -20.26
CA LYS A 111 24.09 2.33 -20.96
C LYS A 111 24.52 1.17 -20.06
N LEU A 112 24.03 1.18 -18.82
CA LEU A 112 24.41 0.19 -17.82
C LEU A 112 23.77 -1.16 -18.16
N THR A 113 24.59 -2.21 -18.24
CA THR A 113 24.14 -3.59 -18.33
C THR A 113 23.99 -4.22 -16.95
N LEU A 114 23.38 -5.40 -16.87
CA LEU A 114 23.37 -6.18 -15.63
C LEU A 114 24.82 -6.34 -15.14
N PRO A 115 25.13 -5.99 -13.88
CA PRO A 115 26.46 -6.17 -13.36
C PRO A 115 26.80 -7.66 -13.31
N THR A 116 28.05 -8.00 -13.64
CA THR A 116 28.61 -9.35 -13.46
C THR A 116 28.61 -9.77 -11.99
N GLU A 117 28.69 -8.79 -11.08
CA GLU A 117 28.66 -8.97 -9.63
C GLU A 117 27.30 -8.49 -9.06
N PRO A 118 26.40 -9.39 -8.65
CA PRO A 118 25.07 -9.02 -8.15
C PRO A 118 25.11 -8.29 -6.79
N ASP A 119 26.21 -8.41 -6.03
CA ASP A 119 26.41 -7.76 -4.73
C ASP A 119 26.76 -6.27 -4.83
N LYS A 120 27.13 -5.79 -6.02
CA LYS A 120 27.47 -4.38 -6.23
C LYS A 120 26.24 -3.65 -6.78
N GLY A 121 25.48 -3.02 -5.87
CA GLY A 121 24.26 -2.29 -6.22
C GLY A 121 24.47 -1.28 -7.37
N ASN A 122 23.56 -1.32 -8.32
CA ASN A 122 23.53 -0.53 -9.56
C ASN A 122 22.08 -0.08 -9.82
N PRO A 123 21.80 0.99 -10.61
CA PRO A 123 20.43 1.34 -10.97
C PRO A 123 19.64 0.19 -11.65
N VAL A 124 20.33 -0.75 -12.31
CA VAL A 124 19.72 -1.96 -12.88
C VAL A 124 19.24 -2.93 -11.77
N THR A 125 20.09 -3.25 -10.79
CA THR A 125 19.74 -4.15 -9.69
C THR A 125 18.70 -3.53 -8.77
N PHE A 126 18.73 -2.20 -8.60
CA PHE A 126 17.70 -1.45 -7.90
C PHE A 126 16.32 -1.62 -8.54
N LEU A 127 16.22 -1.51 -9.88
CA LEU A 127 14.96 -1.73 -10.59
C LEU A 127 14.46 -3.17 -10.42
N LEU A 128 15.35 -4.16 -10.49
CA LEU A 128 15.00 -5.58 -10.26
C LEU A 128 14.49 -5.82 -8.82
N LYS A 129 15.15 -5.24 -7.81
CA LYS A 129 14.70 -5.34 -6.41
C LYS A 129 13.39 -4.60 -6.19
N MET A 130 13.21 -3.46 -6.85
CA MET A 130 11.96 -2.71 -6.81
C MET A 130 10.82 -3.53 -7.40
N GLU A 131 11.04 -4.18 -8.53
CA GLU A 131 10.07 -5.10 -9.14
C GLU A 131 9.61 -6.17 -8.16
N GLY A 132 10.54 -6.77 -7.40
CA GLY A 132 10.22 -7.79 -6.39
C GLY A 132 9.32 -7.32 -5.24
N VAL A 133 9.21 -6.02 -4.99
CA VAL A 133 8.30 -5.46 -3.97
C VAL A 133 7.02 -4.85 -4.56
N LEU A 134 6.91 -4.72 -5.90
CA LEU A 134 5.75 -4.10 -6.55
C LEU A 134 4.47 -4.90 -6.33
N ASP A 135 4.52 -6.24 -6.38
CA ASP A 135 3.34 -7.07 -6.14
C ASP A 135 2.79 -6.85 -4.71
N GLY A 136 3.68 -6.78 -3.72
CA GLY A 136 3.31 -6.47 -2.33
C GLY A 136 2.78 -5.04 -2.17
N LEU A 137 3.36 -4.08 -2.89
CA LEU A 137 2.90 -2.69 -2.92
C LEU A 137 1.47 -2.60 -3.46
N PHE A 138 1.19 -3.23 -4.60
CA PHE A 138 -0.14 -3.18 -5.22
C PHE A 138 -1.19 -3.84 -4.34
N LYS A 139 -0.87 -4.99 -3.73
CA LYS A 139 -1.77 -5.65 -2.76
C LYS A 139 -2.11 -4.74 -1.57
N ASP A 140 -1.11 -4.06 -1.02
CA ASP A 140 -1.30 -3.15 0.13
C ASP A 140 -2.16 -1.92 -0.25
N LEU A 141 -1.95 -1.38 -1.45
CA LEU A 141 -2.76 -0.28 -1.98
C LEU A 141 -4.21 -0.70 -2.29
N LEU A 142 -4.45 -1.93 -2.76
CA LEU A 142 -5.79 -2.47 -3.01
C LEU A 142 -6.56 -2.78 -1.72
N ALA A 143 -5.85 -2.94 -0.59
CA ALA A 143 -6.46 -3.12 0.73
C ALA A 143 -6.99 -1.81 1.34
N VAL A 144 -6.77 -0.66 0.70
CA VAL A 144 -7.24 0.65 1.15
C VAL A 144 -8.75 0.78 0.95
N THR A 145 -9.49 1.34 1.91
CA THR A 145 -10.95 1.55 1.84
C THR A 145 -11.41 2.28 0.57
N ASP A 146 -10.65 3.25 0.08
CA ASP A 146 -10.90 4.03 -1.14
C ASP A 146 -10.32 3.37 -2.40
N VAL A 147 -10.54 2.07 -2.56
CA VAL A 147 -10.08 1.25 -3.69
C VAL A 147 -10.33 1.89 -5.08
N PRO A 148 -11.52 2.45 -5.42
CA PRO A 148 -11.78 2.88 -6.79
C PRO A 148 -10.91 4.07 -7.23
N GLU A 149 -10.68 5.05 -6.36
CA GLU A 149 -9.77 6.17 -6.66
C GLU A 149 -8.33 5.67 -6.77
N MET A 150 -7.91 4.81 -5.83
CA MET A 150 -6.59 4.21 -5.85
C MET A 150 -6.32 3.40 -7.13
N LYS A 151 -7.28 2.59 -7.57
CA LYS A 151 -7.21 1.81 -8.82
C LYS A 151 -7.03 2.70 -10.04
N GLU A 152 -7.71 3.84 -10.09
CA GLU A 152 -7.51 4.80 -11.18
C GLU A 152 -6.07 5.34 -11.19
N LYS A 153 -5.53 5.70 -10.01
CA LYS A 153 -4.13 6.16 -9.89
C LYS A 153 -3.14 5.07 -10.28
N MET A 154 -3.35 3.83 -9.84
CA MET A 154 -2.54 2.68 -10.26
C MET A 154 -2.53 2.49 -11.76
N LYS A 155 -3.71 2.52 -12.40
CA LYS A 155 -3.84 2.36 -13.85
C LYS A 155 -3.07 3.46 -14.59
N LYS A 156 -3.13 4.70 -14.11
CA LYS A 156 -2.33 5.81 -14.65
C LYS A 156 -0.84 5.58 -14.49
N VAL A 157 -0.39 5.10 -13.33
CA VAL A 157 1.04 4.79 -13.10
C VAL A 157 1.52 3.63 -13.99
N LEU A 158 0.70 2.58 -14.16
CA LEU A 158 1.01 1.48 -15.09
C LEU A 158 1.11 1.97 -16.55
N ASP A 159 0.22 2.87 -16.98
CA ASP A 159 0.30 3.49 -18.31
C ASP A 159 1.57 4.32 -18.49
N ILE A 160 1.97 5.09 -17.46
CA ILE A 160 3.24 5.84 -17.45
C ILE A 160 4.44 4.88 -17.57
N TRP A 161 4.45 3.78 -16.82
CA TRP A 161 5.53 2.79 -16.88
C TRP A 161 5.60 2.06 -18.21
N SER A 162 4.46 1.76 -18.82
CA SER A 162 4.36 1.18 -20.16
C SER A 162 4.95 2.13 -21.21
N LYS A 163 4.53 3.41 -21.20
CA LYS A 163 5.03 4.43 -22.13
C LYS A 163 6.52 4.75 -21.93
N ALA A 164 6.98 4.75 -20.68
CA ALA A 164 8.38 5.03 -20.36
C ALA A 164 9.30 3.82 -20.55
N GLY A 165 8.76 2.61 -20.75
CA GLY A 165 9.55 1.37 -20.81
C GLY A 165 10.34 1.13 -19.51
N THR A 166 9.76 1.50 -18.37
CA THR A 166 10.42 1.39 -17.06
C THR A 166 10.60 -0.07 -16.65
N PHE A 167 9.55 -0.86 -16.82
CA PHE A 167 9.50 -2.30 -16.53
C PHE A 167 9.09 -3.09 -17.79
N SER A 168 9.38 -4.39 -17.81
CA SER A 168 8.99 -5.27 -18.90
C SER A 168 7.47 -5.44 -18.97
N THR A 169 6.94 -5.70 -20.17
CA THR A 169 5.50 -5.86 -20.39
C THR A 169 4.90 -6.98 -19.55
N ASP A 170 5.62 -8.08 -19.33
CA ASP A 170 5.18 -9.20 -18.48
C ASP A 170 4.85 -8.76 -17.04
N VAL A 171 5.70 -7.87 -16.49
CA VAL A 171 5.52 -7.31 -15.14
C VAL A 171 4.30 -6.41 -15.09
N LEU A 172 4.14 -5.55 -16.09
CA LEU A 172 3.01 -4.62 -16.17
C LEU A 172 1.68 -5.35 -16.34
N THR A 173 1.66 -6.44 -17.12
CA THR A 173 0.50 -7.31 -17.27
C THR A 173 0.14 -7.96 -15.95
N ARG A 174 1.12 -8.57 -15.25
CA ARG A 174 0.93 -9.17 -13.92
C ARG A 174 0.33 -8.17 -12.91
N LEU A 175 0.87 -6.95 -12.85
CA LEU A 175 0.38 -5.90 -11.96
C LEU A 175 -1.02 -5.39 -12.35
N SER A 176 -1.29 -5.30 -13.65
CA SER A 176 -2.62 -4.94 -14.18
C SER A 176 -3.67 -5.97 -13.80
N ASP A 177 -3.33 -7.25 -13.86
CA ASP A 177 -4.24 -8.35 -13.49
C ASP A 177 -4.47 -8.40 -11.98
N LEU A 178 -3.42 -8.19 -11.16
CA LEU A 178 -3.58 -8.00 -9.71
C LEU A 178 -4.54 -6.86 -9.36
N ALA A 179 -4.49 -5.74 -10.10
CA ALA A 179 -5.40 -4.61 -9.91
C ALA A 179 -6.86 -4.93 -10.29
N LYS A 180 -7.10 -5.94 -11.13
CA LYS A 180 -8.45 -6.40 -11.52
C LYS A 180 -8.97 -7.49 -10.57
N GLU A 181 -8.13 -8.44 -10.20
CA GLU A 181 -8.52 -9.66 -9.47
C GLU A 181 -8.99 -9.39 -8.03
N SER A 182 -8.54 -8.31 -7.40
CA SER A 182 -9.01 -7.90 -6.06
C SER A 182 -10.52 -7.59 -5.96
N GLU A 183 -11.25 -7.58 -7.08
CA GLU A 183 -12.71 -7.47 -7.12
C GLU A 183 -13.41 -8.81 -6.76
N GLN A 184 -12.71 -9.94 -6.86
CA GLN A 184 -13.32 -11.27 -6.74
C GLN A 184 -13.17 -11.88 -5.33
N ASP A 185 -12.10 -11.55 -4.60
CA ASP A 185 -11.84 -12.12 -3.25
C ASP A 185 -12.58 -11.44 -2.09
N GLN A 186 -13.11 -10.22 -2.28
CA GLN A 186 -13.89 -9.51 -1.24
C GLN A 186 -15.29 -10.11 -1.01
N VAL A 187 -15.78 -10.99 -1.90
CA VAL A 187 -17.07 -11.67 -1.75
C VAL A 187 -16.93 -12.98 -0.96
N ALA A 188 -15.75 -13.59 -0.90
CA ALA A 188 -15.54 -14.87 -0.22
C ALA A 188 -15.25 -14.76 1.29
N ASN A 189 -14.76 -13.61 1.78
CA ASN A 189 -14.32 -13.46 3.18
C ASN A 189 -15.32 -12.73 4.10
N ARG A 190 -16.58 -12.57 3.69
CA ARG A 190 -17.68 -12.08 4.56
C ARG A 190 -18.64 -13.20 5.03
N ALA A 191 -18.32 -14.46 4.75
CA ALA A 191 -19.14 -15.60 5.13
C ALA A 191 -18.35 -16.65 5.94
N GLN A 192 -17.65 -16.25 7.00
CA GLN A 192 -17.05 -17.23 7.91
C GLN A 192 -16.90 -16.72 9.35
N THR A 193 -18.03 -16.28 9.93
CA THR A 193 -18.26 -16.36 11.38
C THR A 193 -19.70 -16.82 11.64
N SER A 194 -20.01 -18.05 11.28
CA SER A 194 -21.09 -18.81 11.91
C SER A 194 -20.51 -20.13 12.39
N VAL A 195 -20.06 -20.10 13.65
CA VAL A 195 -19.71 -21.31 14.42
C VAL A 195 -20.92 -22.24 14.36
N THR A 196 -20.81 -23.32 13.58
CA THR A 196 -21.76 -24.43 13.60
C THR A 196 -21.17 -25.52 14.48
N ASP A 197 -21.70 -25.61 15.69
CA ASP A 197 -21.42 -26.68 16.65
C ASP A 197 -22.12 -27.98 16.19
N PRO A 198 -21.43 -29.12 16.01
CA PRO A 198 -22.03 -30.37 15.60
C PRO A 198 -22.39 -31.22 16.82
N ARG A 199 -23.59 -31.03 17.39
CA ARG A 199 -24.19 -32.08 18.24
C ARG A 199 -25.72 -32.08 18.27
N ARG A 200 -26.26 -33.21 17.80
CA ARG A 200 -27.54 -33.89 18.15
C ARG A 200 -28.83 -33.59 17.34
N PRO A 201 -29.81 -34.52 17.34
CA PRO A 201 -30.41 -35.03 16.10
C PRO A 201 -31.93 -34.82 15.97
N THR A 202 -32.37 -34.90 14.71
CA THR A 202 -33.65 -35.41 14.17
C THR A 202 -34.90 -35.38 15.06
N LYS A 203 -35.92 -34.58 14.66
CA LYS A 203 -37.34 -34.97 14.50
C LYS A 203 -38.06 -34.04 13.49
N SER A 204 -38.70 -34.62 12.47
CA SER A 204 -39.66 -34.00 11.53
C SER A 204 -41.10 -34.10 12.10
N PRO A 205 -42.18 -33.81 11.33
CA PRO A 205 -42.66 -32.56 10.73
C PRO A 205 -44.11 -32.20 11.18
N VAL A 206 -44.60 -30.97 11.01
CA VAL A 206 -46.07 -30.72 11.00
C VAL A 206 -46.46 -29.50 10.15
N ASN A 207 -47.62 -29.67 9.51
CA ASN A 207 -48.24 -28.97 8.40
C ASN A 207 -49.31 -27.96 8.89
N GLY A 208 -49.62 -26.91 8.10
CA GLY A 208 -50.77 -25.99 8.29
C GLY A 208 -50.54 -24.66 7.54
N THR A 209 -50.99 -24.43 6.31
CA THR A 209 -52.36 -24.23 5.77
C THR A 209 -52.94 -22.81 6.03
N VAL A 210 -53.13 -22.08 4.90
CA VAL A 210 -54.03 -20.93 4.56
C VAL A 210 -53.71 -19.51 5.09
N ASP A 211 -53.89 -18.39 4.36
CA ASP A 211 -54.94 -18.06 3.37
C ASP A 211 -54.54 -16.95 2.36
N SER A 212 -55.41 -16.81 1.35
CA SER A 212 -55.32 -16.02 0.10
C SER A 212 -55.85 -14.57 0.21
N SER A 213 -55.38 -13.63 -0.64
CA SER A 213 -56.22 -12.65 -1.41
C SER A 213 -55.42 -11.47 -2.02
N THR A 214 -55.60 -11.26 -3.33
CA THR A 214 -55.33 -10.05 -4.14
C THR A 214 -56.69 -9.48 -4.62
N PRO A 215 -56.84 -8.37 -5.39
CA PRO A 215 -56.16 -7.04 -5.57
C PRO A 215 -57.25 -5.92 -5.49
N PRO A 216 -57.35 -4.79 -6.26
CA PRO A 216 -56.42 -3.87 -7.00
C PRO A 216 -56.68 -2.36 -6.68
N ILE A 217 -55.92 -1.41 -7.28
CA ILE A 217 -56.40 -0.14 -7.92
C ILE A 217 -55.20 0.78 -8.31
N ALA A 218 -55.35 1.44 -9.46
CA ALA A 218 -54.31 2.06 -10.29
C ALA A 218 -54.38 3.63 -10.30
N PRO A 219 -53.87 4.38 -11.32
CA PRO A 219 -53.11 5.64 -11.21
C PRO A 219 -53.95 6.93 -11.44
N PRO A 220 -53.36 8.15 -11.41
CA PRO A 220 -53.02 8.88 -12.66
C PRO A 220 -51.73 9.74 -12.54
N THR A 221 -50.89 10.00 -13.56
CA THR A 221 -51.04 10.68 -14.87
C THR A 221 -51.10 12.21 -14.79
N GLY A 222 -50.16 12.89 -15.48
CA GLY A 222 -50.24 14.29 -15.94
C GLY A 222 -48.94 15.08 -15.72
N ALA A 223 -48.03 15.22 -16.70
CA ALA A 223 -48.04 16.19 -17.82
C ALA A 223 -47.80 17.64 -17.33
N SER A 224 -47.04 18.55 -17.95
CA SER A 224 -46.19 18.60 -19.15
C SER A 224 -45.51 20.00 -19.15
N ALA A 225 -44.46 20.16 -19.98
CA ALA A 225 -43.98 21.42 -20.60
C ALA A 225 -43.27 22.46 -19.67
N SER A 226 -42.25 23.24 -20.07
CA SER A 226 -41.79 23.72 -21.39
C SER A 226 -40.34 24.28 -21.31
N LEU A 227 -39.62 24.26 -22.44
CA LEU A 227 -38.43 25.07 -22.82
C LEU A 227 -38.78 26.59 -23.01
N PRO A 228 -37.91 27.52 -23.53
CA PRO A 228 -36.43 27.67 -23.64
C PRO A 228 -35.94 29.10 -23.24
N THR A 229 -34.69 29.46 -23.67
CA THR A 229 -34.05 30.81 -23.87
C THR A 229 -32.98 31.13 -22.82
N GLY A 230 -31.73 31.54 -23.08
CA GLY A 230 -30.97 31.95 -24.28
C GLY A 230 -29.93 33.01 -23.84
N VAL A 231 -28.74 33.02 -24.48
CA VAL A 231 -27.72 34.12 -24.58
C VAL A 231 -27.00 34.55 -23.26
N ALA A 232 -25.71 34.93 -23.18
CA ALA A 232 -24.76 35.48 -24.15
C ALA A 232 -23.29 35.34 -23.71
N CYS A 233 -22.38 35.26 -24.70
CA CYS A 233 -20.97 35.65 -24.62
C CYS A 233 -20.83 37.18 -24.63
N THR A 234 -19.74 37.71 -24.07
CA THR A 234 -19.11 38.98 -24.49
C THR A 234 -17.69 39.13 -23.92
N PRO A 235 -16.87 40.04 -24.48
CA PRO A 235 -15.44 39.84 -24.78
C PRO A 235 -14.45 40.13 -23.65
#